data_AF-A0A929DDG7-F1
#
_entry.id   AF-A0A929DDG7-F1
#
_cell.length_a   1.000
_cell.length_b   1.000
_cell.length_c   1.000
_cell.angle_alpha   90.00
_cell.angle_beta   90.00
_cell.angle_gamma   90.00
#
_symmetry.space_group_name_H-M   'P 1'
#
loop_
_entity.id
_entity.type
_entity.pdbx_description
1 polymer ?
#
loop_
_entity_poly.entity_id
_entity_poly.type
_entity_poly.pdbx_seq_one_letter_code
_entity_poly.pdbx_strand_id
1 'polypeptide(L)'
;MHKRSTRRVTSISISIAAGVAVVALLAIGFAVARYPGASAIQPTPTASPVFSPTSTPTTSAHVHSPTLTSTALATVVPDATPSVSSTIARPSPTPTPQPFFEGPFTYGTSFSGRPLQAYRFGTGPSVHAIIGGIHGGYEWNTVVLVSETLEYLQENPTVVPDGVTLYVIPCANPDGYAAGTDREHGRVNGNDVDLNRNWDYQWHPTATHGTRPVSGGAFPFSEPETAALRDLILEQGVEAAIFYHSAMARIFYGAEWDRAATYELAVVVSEATGYDVAAGVPGQYTTGDAVDWMSAQGLAGIEVELTNHSDIEWERNLRGLLAFLNWTPPPSPSQDVQKISIGTSVQGRPIEVTRVGNGDLVALVIIGSIHGDEANTEALVRSLMRQYAGTPELVPAKFTLYFVPAMNPDGLVASTRSNANQVDLNRNWATDDWQADAARTSGIIPGSGGTAPGSEPEVQAVGRWLLDVVKPTAQEVWLLSYHSAYPPDGGVQPGYSVYGTPGSQADQLARRVVDLSGYAYLPTWPSEHPFTGELIHWCDLNNVWAVDVELPNDDPPDIIPNGKSETLLATHQRVLSGLLADSESGKPLH
;
A
#
# COMPACT_ATOMS: atom_id res chain seq x y z
N MET A 1 -46.39 -4.41 -68.09
CA MET A 1 -45.97 -5.47 -69.05
C MET A 1 -44.61 -5.07 -69.61
N HIS A 2 -43.64 -5.88 -70.02
CA HIS A 2 -43.29 -7.32 -69.97
C HIS A 2 -42.51 -7.58 -71.27
N LYS A 3 -41.21 -7.94 -71.18
CA LYS A 3 -40.31 -8.29 -72.33
C LYS A 3 -39.90 -7.08 -73.23
N ARG A 4 -38.77 -7.08 -73.95
CA ARG A 4 -37.72 -8.10 -74.18
C ARG A 4 -36.35 -7.46 -74.49
N SER A 5 -35.26 -8.23 -74.40
CA SER A 5 -33.86 -7.80 -74.60
C SER A 5 -33.30 -8.07 -76.01
N THR A 6 -32.41 -7.20 -76.51
CA THR A 6 -31.21 -7.46 -77.37
C THR A 6 -30.56 -6.10 -77.71
N ARG A 7 -29.25 -5.92 -77.98
CA ARG A 7 -28.10 -6.81 -78.28
C ARG A 7 -26.80 -6.17 -77.71
N ARG A 8 -25.68 -6.92 -77.69
CA ARG A 8 -24.29 -6.42 -77.45
C ARG A 8 -23.80 -5.57 -78.67
N VAL A 9 -22.68 -4.85 -78.73
CA VAL A 9 -21.27 -5.12 -78.30
C VAL A 9 -20.47 -3.80 -78.17
N THR A 10 -19.38 -3.79 -77.38
CA THR A 10 -18.30 -2.75 -77.26
C THR A 10 -18.70 -1.37 -76.71
N SER A 11 -17.87 -0.64 -75.95
CA SER A 11 -16.48 -0.87 -75.50
C SER A 11 -16.34 -0.65 -73.99
N ILE A 12 -15.35 -1.32 -73.36
CA ILE A 12 -14.97 -1.12 -71.96
C ILE A 12 -13.61 -0.43 -71.89
N SER A 13 -13.48 0.56 -71.01
CA SER A 13 -12.22 1.03 -70.44
C SER A 13 -12.44 1.23 -68.93
N ILE A 14 -11.49 0.77 -68.11
CA ILE A 14 -11.71 0.55 -66.67
C ILE A 14 -11.13 1.70 -65.85
N SER A 15 -11.92 2.20 -64.89
CA SER A 15 -11.50 3.18 -63.88
C SER A 15 -11.73 2.62 -62.47
N ILE A 16 -10.74 1.98 -61.87
CA ILE A 16 -10.72 1.53 -60.46
C ILE A 16 -9.30 1.74 -59.90
N ALA A 17 -9.20 1.98 -58.59
CA ALA A 17 -7.98 2.05 -57.77
C ALA A 17 -7.11 3.32 -57.89
N ALA A 18 -7.53 4.36 -57.16
CA ALA A 18 -6.63 5.30 -56.48
C ALA A 18 -7.22 5.55 -55.08
N GLY A 19 -6.41 5.52 -54.01
CA GLY A 19 -6.91 5.75 -52.64
C GLY A 19 -6.32 4.90 -51.50
N VAL A 20 -5.21 4.19 -51.71
CA VAL A 20 -4.44 3.50 -50.64
C VAL A 20 -2.96 3.85 -50.82
N ALA A 21 -2.18 3.82 -49.73
CA ALA A 21 -0.77 4.20 -49.60
C ALA A 21 -0.47 5.72 -49.60
N VAL A 22 -0.72 6.34 -48.44
CA VAL A 22 0.00 7.52 -47.94
C VAL A 22 0.50 7.17 -46.52
N VAL A 23 1.54 7.84 -46.03
CA VAL A 23 2.24 7.56 -44.75
C VAL A 23 3.11 6.29 -44.77
N ALA A 24 4.03 6.25 -45.73
CA ALA A 24 5.36 5.67 -45.56
C ALA A 24 6.39 6.62 -46.21
N LEU A 25 7.67 6.54 -45.80
CA LEU A 25 8.79 7.36 -46.29
C LEU A 25 8.83 8.85 -45.87
N LEU A 26 9.02 9.12 -44.57
CA LEU A 26 9.80 10.30 -44.11
C LEU A 26 10.72 9.90 -42.93
N ALA A 27 11.64 8.97 -43.21
CA ALA A 27 12.69 8.57 -42.26
C ALA A 27 13.98 8.20 -42.99
N ILE A 28 14.82 9.21 -43.28
CA ILE A 28 16.26 9.11 -43.60
C ILE A 28 16.84 10.53 -43.49
N GLY A 29 17.99 10.67 -42.83
CA GLY A 29 18.79 11.91 -42.86
C GLY A 29 18.79 12.74 -41.57
N PHE A 30 19.55 12.29 -40.56
CA PHE A 30 20.75 13.03 -40.13
C PHE A 30 21.62 12.16 -39.22
N ALA A 31 22.87 11.97 -39.61
CA ALA A 31 23.93 11.35 -38.80
C ALA A 31 25.29 11.93 -39.22
N VAL A 32 26.32 11.72 -38.39
CA VAL A 32 27.69 12.28 -38.48
C VAL A 32 27.82 13.70 -37.91
N ALA A 33 27.97 13.77 -36.59
CA ALA A 33 28.86 14.70 -35.92
C ALA A 33 29.81 13.87 -35.02
N ARG A 34 31.12 14.02 -35.19
CA ARG A 34 32.12 13.27 -34.40
C ARG A 34 32.61 14.11 -33.23
N TYR A 35 32.69 13.54 -32.04
CA TYR A 35 33.58 14.00 -30.96
C TYR A 35 34.42 12.82 -30.44
N PRO A 36 35.74 12.97 -30.27
CA PRO A 36 36.63 11.87 -29.85
C PRO A 36 36.99 11.91 -28.37
N GLY A 37 37.20 10.71 -27.80
CA GLY A 37 38.19 10.48 -26.75
C GLY A 37 37.91 11.01 -25.34
N ALA A 38 37.35 10.15 -24.49
CA ALA A 38 37.60 10.15 -23.04
C ALA A 38 38.23 8.80 -22.67
N SER A 39 39.30 8.81 -21.88
CA SER A 39 40.07 7.59 -21.56
C SER A 39 39.45 6.80 -20.42
N ALA A 40 39.59 5.48 -20.44
CA ALA A 40 39.27 4.63 -19.29
C ALA A 40 40.21 4.97 -18.11
N ILE A 41 39.63 5.09 -16.91
CA ILE A 41 40.36 5.16 -15.65
C ILE A 41 39.79 4.06 -14.75
N GLN A 42 40.62 3.07 -14.41
CA GLN A 42 40.27 2.09 -13.39
C GLN A 42 40.39 2.73 -11.99
N PRO A 43 39.39 2.59 -11.10
CA PRO A 43 39.61 2.80 -9.68
C PRO A 43 40.41 1.62 -9.11
N THR A 44 41.67 1.86 -8.72
CA THR A 44 42.42 0.91 -7.89
C THR A 44 41.76 0.81 -6.50
N PRO A 45 41.64 -0.40 -5.91
CA PRO A 45 41.10 -0.53 -4.57
C PRO A 45 42.09 0.00 -3.52
N THR A 46 41.75 1.11 -2.87
CA THR A 46 42.50 1.63 -1.73
C THR A 46 42.28 0.74 -0.51
N ALA A 47 43.36 0.21 0.07
CA ALA A 47 43.28 -0.65 1.24
C ALA A 47 42.85 0.11 2.50
N SER A 48 41.82 -0.39 3.19
CA SER A 48 41.46 0.07 4.54
C SER A 48 42.46 -0.46 5.58
N PRO A 49 42.82 0.31 6.62
CA PRO A 49 43.81 -0.10 7.60
C PRO A 49 43.28 -1.18 8.57
N VAL A 50 44.14 -2.12 8.94
CA VAL A 50 43.88 -3.13 9.97
C VAL A 50 43.97 -2.48 11.35
N PHE A 51 42.89 -2.56 12.13
CA PHE A 51 42.92 -2.28 13.57
C PHE A 51 43.03 -3.58 14.37
N SER A 52 44.05 -3.67 15.23
CA SER A 52 44.22 -4.78 16.18
C SER A 52 43.49 -4.47 17.50
N PRO A 53 42.91 -5.48 18.19
CA PRO A 53 42.24 -5.27 19.48
C PRO A 53 43.26 -5.12 20.61
N THR A 54 43.02 -4.26 21.61
CA THR A 54 43.87 -4.16 22.82
C THR A 54 43.10 -3.63 24.04
N SER A 55 43.47 -4.17 25.22
CA SER A 55 43.19 -3.72 26.59
C SER A 55 41.74 -3.62 27.10
N THR A 56 41.43 -4.52 28.04
CA THR A 56 40.42 -4.36 29.10
C THR A 56 40.95 -3.50 30.28
N PRO A 57 40.04 -2.87 31.04
CA PRO A 57 40.19 -2.66 32.49
C PRO A 57 39.11 -3.48 33.22
N THR A 58 39.44 -4.57 33.92
CA THR A 58 40.03 -4.60 35.28
C THR A 58 39.15 -3.94 36.34
N THR A 59 38.57 -4.77 37.21
CA THR A 59 37.74 -4.39 38.36
C THR A 59 38.57 -3.93 39.56
N SER A 60 37.96 -3.13 40.45
CA SER A 60 38.38 -2.98 41.84
C SER A 60 37.18 -2.58 42.69
N ALA A 61 37.02 -3.23 43.84
CA ALA A 61 35.94 -2.97 44.80
C ALA A 61 36.54 -2.51 46.13
N HIS A 62 35.90 -1.55 46.80
CA HIS A 62 36.22 -1.18 48.17
C HIS A 62 35.03 -1.45 49.10
N VAL A 63 35.34 -2.08 50.24
CA VAL A 63 34.40 -2.49 51.28
C VAL A 63 34.65 -1.63 52.51
N HIS A 64 33.59 -1.06 53.10
CA HIS A 64 33.63 -0.57 54.47
C HIS A 64 32.34 -0.87 55.23
N SER A 65 32.52 -1.31 56.48
CA SER A 65 31.48 -1.41 57.51
C SER A 65 32.04 -0.79 58.80
N PRO A 66 31.18 -0.23 59.65
CA PRO A 66 31.05 -0.76 61.02
C PRO A 66 29.56 -0.92 61.40
N THR A 67 29.12 -2.00 62.06
CA THR A 67 29.44 -2.52 63.42
C THR A 67 28.56 -1.91 64.52
N LEU A 68 27.96 -2.79 65.34
CA LEU A 68 26.90 -2.53 66.31
C LEU A 68 27.40 -1.95 67.65
N THR A 69 26.48 -1.44 68.46
CA THR A 69 26.63 -1.35 69.93
C THR A 69 25.30 -1.66 70.61
N SER A 70 25.32 -2.18 71.83
CA SER A 70 24.16 -2.76 72.54
C SER A 70 23.88 -2.05 73.87
N THR A 71 22.62 -2.06 74.32
CA THR A 71 22.27 -1.98 75.76
C THR A 71 20.92 -2.66 76.02
N ALA A 72 20.67 -3.09 77.27
CA ALA A 72 19.55 -3.97 77.64
C ALA A 72 18.54 -3.33 78.63
N LEU A 73 17.49 -4.08 78.96
CA LEU A 73 16.26 -3.66 79.67
C LEU A 73 16.46 -3.21 81.13
N ALA A 74 15.53 -2.38 81.63
CA ALA A 74 15.13 -2.35 83.05
C ALA A 74 13.69 -1.84 83.31
N THR A 75 12.82 -2.73 83.82
CA THR A 75 11.66 -2.47 84.71
C THR A 75 10.41 -1.65 84.26
N VAL A 76 9.33 -1.84 85.04
CA VAL A 76 7.97 -1.23 85.00
C VAL A 76 7.60 -0.84 86.47
N VAL A 77 6.46 -0.28 86.92
CA VAL A 77 5.00 -0.17 86.60
C VAL A 77 4.44 1.02 87.44
N PRO A 78 3.12 1.41 87.50
CA PRO A 78 1.95 1.13 86.65
C PRO A 78 1.05 2.38 86.31
N ASP A 79 0.01 2.13 85.48
CA ASP A 79 -1.36 2.72 85.45
C ASP A 79 -1.66 4.22 85.73
N ALA A 80 -2.36 4.84 84.77
CA ALA A 80 -3.55 5.68 85.02
C ALA A 80 -4.41 5.79 83.75
N THR A 81 -5.69 5.37 83.79
CA THR A 81 -6.60 5.43 82.62
C THR A 81 -7.57 6.62 82.68
N PRO A 82 -7.57 7.50 81.66
CA PRO A 82 -8.72 8.34 81.32
C PRO A 82 -9.24 8.08 79.89
N SER A 83 -10.56 8.03 79.72
CA SER A 83 -11.22 7.84 78.42
C SER A 83 -11.14 9.10 77.53
N VAL A 84 -10.66 8.95 76.29
CA VAL A 84 -10.68 10.02 75.27
C VAL A 84 -11.71 9.67 74.19
N SER A 85 -12.59 10.61 73.85
CA SER A 85 -13.60 10.43 72.80
C SER A 85 -12.98 10.50 71.41
N SER A 86 -13.08 9.41 70.64
CA SER A 86 -12.48 9.30 69.31
C SER A 86 -13.39 9.86 68.21
N THR A 87 -13.34 11.17 67.99
CA THR A 87 -13.97 11.79 66.82
C THR A 87 -13.21 11.37 65.55
N ILE A 88 -13.73 10.41 64.80
CA ILE A 88 -13.12 9.96 63.54
C ILE A 88 -13.19 11.10 62.52
N ALA A 89 -12.02 11.66 62.18
CA ALA A 89 -11.91 12.61 61.08
C ALA A 89 -12.19 11.88 59.75
N ARG A 90 -13.33 12.19 59.13
CA ARG A 90 -13.65 11.73 57.77
C ARG A 90 -12.58 12.26 56.81
N PRO A 91 -11.97 11.43 55.94
CA PRO A 91 -11.02 11.93 54.95
C PRO A 91 -11.72 12.92 54.01
N SER A 92 -11.06 14.04 53.73
CA SER A 92 -11.45 14.93 52.65
C SER A 92 -11.46 14.15 51.32
N PRO A 93 -12.42 14.39 50.42
CA PRO A 93 -12.36 13.78 49.10
C PRO A 93 -11.10 14.25 48.37
N THR A 94 -10.35 13.33 47.79
CA THR A 94 -9.34 13.65 46.78
C THR A 94 -10.03 14.44 45.67
N PRO A 95 -9.52 15.61 45.26
CA PRO A 95 -10.12 16.34 44.14
C PRO A 95 -10.02 15.47 42.87
N THR A 96 -11.16 15.24 42.22
CA THR A 96 -11.18 14.59 40.90
C THR A 96 -10.32 15.41 39.94
N PRO A 97 -9.40 14.79 39.16
CA PRO A 97 -8.66 15.49 38.12
C PRO A 97 -9.62 16.28 37.24
N GLN A 98 -9.31 17.55 37.00
CA GLN A 98 -10.00 18.32 35.97
C GLN A 98 -9.38 17.96 34.62
N PRO A 99 -10.17 17.70 33.57
CA PRO A 99 -9.65 17.57 32.22
C PRO A 99 -8.79 18.77 31.83
N PHE A 100 -7.70 18.52 31.09
CA PHE A 100 -6.79 19.57 30.67
C PHE A 100 -7.37 20.35 29.48
N PHE A 101 -7.29 21.68 29.54
CA PHE A 101 -7.58 22.60 28.46
C PHE A 101 -6.60 23.78 28.46
N GLU A 102 -6.15 24.19 27.28
CA GLU A 102 -5.23 25.30 27.04
C GLU A 102 -5.64 26.05 25.76
N GLY A 103 -5.93 27.36 25.86
CA GLY A 103 -6.13 28.21 24.69
C GLY A 103 -6.98 29.47 24.93
N PRO A 104 -7.06 30.38 23.94
CA PRO A 104 -6.30 30.35 22.69
C PRO A 104 -4.82 30.62 22.94
N PHE A 105 -3.95 29.86 22.27
CA PHE A 105 -2.54 30.19 22.12
C PHE A 105 -2.24 30.50 20.65
N THR A 106 -1.20 31.30 20.42
CA THR A 106 -0.82 31.74 19.07
C THR A 106 0.34 30.88 18.57
N TYR A 107 0.12 30.10 17.52
CA TYR A 107 1.15 29.24 16.91
C TYR A 107 1.88 29.91 15.73
N GLY A 108 1.37 31.04 15.25
CA GLY A 108 1.98 31.80 14.16
C GLY A 108 1.25 33.11 13.87
N THR A 109 1.49 33.69 12.71
CA THR A 109 0.86 34.94 12.27
C THR A 109 0.66 34.91 10.76
N SER A 110 -0.52 35.31 10.28
CA SER A 110 -0.85 35.34 8.86
C SER A 110 -0.05 36.40 8.10
N PHE A 111 -0.09 36.35 6.77
CA PHE A 111 0.57 37.31 5.90
C PHE A 111 0.19 38.77 6.20
N SER A 112 -1.09 39.04 6.51
CA SER A 112 -1.58 40.36 6.92
C SER A 112 -1.37 40.70 8.39
N GLY A 113 -0.70 39.87 9.18
CA GLY A 113 -0.43 40.12 10.59
C GLY A 113 -1.54 39.70 11.58
N ARG A 114 -2.47 38.82 11.20
CA ARG A 114 -3.51 38.27 12.11
C ARG A 114 -2.94 37.09 12.90
N PRO A 115 -3.26 36.92 14.20
CA PRO A 115 -2.76 35.79 14.98
C PRO A 115 -3.36 34.47 14.48
N LEU A 116 -2.51 33.47 14.27
CA LEU A 116 -2.96 32.09 14.01
C LEU A 116 -3.18 31.39 15.35
N GLN A 117 -4.44 31.03 15.64
CA GLN A 117 -4.87 30.56 16.96
C GLN A 117 -5.16 29.07 16.99
N ALA A 118 -4.67 28.42 18.03
CA ALA A 118 -4.94 27.03 18.35
C ALA A 118 -5.41 26.89 19.81
N TYR A 119 -6.08 25.78 20.06
CA TYR A 119 -6.55 25.33 21.37
C TYR A 119 -6.12 23.88 21.56
N ARG A 120 -5.97 23.44 22.80
CA ARG A 120 -5.53 22.09 23.15
C ARG A 120 -6.40 21.51 24.26
N PHE A 121 -6.79 20.26 24.10
CA PHE A 121 -7.45 19.44 25.11
C PHE A 121 -6.62 18.19 25.41
N GLY A 122 -6.65 17.71 26.65
CA GLY A 122 -5.95 16.49 27.05
C GLY A 122 -4.42 16.63 27.08
N THR A 123 -3.77 15.57 27.58
CA THR A 123 -2.30 15.48 27.73
C THR A 123 -1.76 14.08 27.44
N GLY A 124 -2.59 13.21 26.83
CA GLY A 124 -2.20 11.85 26.52
C GLY A 124 -1.25 11.75 25.31
N PRO A 125 -0.59 10.58 25.13
CA PRO A 125 0.48 10.40 24.15
C PRO A 125 0.03 10.29 22.69
N SER A 126 -1.25 10.00 22.42
CA SER A 126 -1.80 10.02 21.06
C SER A 126 -2.19 11.46 20.71
N VAL A 127 -1.67 12.02 19.61
CA VAL A 127 -1.75 13.46 19.34
C VAL A 127 -2.47 13.76 18.03
N HIS A 128 -3.68 14.30 18.14
CA HIS A 128 -4.59 14.55 17.02
C HIS A 128 -4.77 16.05 16.77
N ALA A 129 -5.13 16.44 15.54
CA ALA A 129 -5.49 17.81 15.18
C ALA A 129 -6.79 17.90 14.36
N ILE A 130 -7.57 18.97 14.56
CA ILE A 130 -8.71 19.33 13.69
C ILE A 130 -8.51 20.77 13.21
N ILE A 131 -8.54 20.96 11.89
CA ILE A 131 -8.24 22.21 11.21
C ILE A 131 -9.46 22.65 10.38
N GLY A 132 -9.92 23.87 10.59
CA GLY A 132 -10.94 24.54 9.78
C GLY A 132 -10.36 25.70 8.96
N GLY A 133 -11.03 26.05 7.86
CA GLY A 133 -10.81 27.31 7.14
C GLY A 133 -9.41 27.52 6.61
N ILE A 134 -8.79 26.53 5.96
CA ILE A 134 -7.57 26.74 5.16
C ILE A 134 -7.90 27.53 3.87
N HIS A 135 -9.09 27.33 3.31
CA HIS A 135 -9.72 28.23 2.33
C HIS A 135 -10.66 29.23 3.03
N GLY A 136 -10.14 29.84 4.10
CA GLY A 136 -10.75 30.78 5.05
C GLY A 136 -12.24 31.09 4.88
N GLY A 137 -12.55 32.09 4.06
CA GLY A 137 -13.88 32.66 3.92
C GLY A 137 -14.73 31.99 2.83
N TYR A 138 -14.11 31.45 1.78
CA TYR A 138 -14.82 30.68 0.76
C TYR A 138 -15.47 29.43 1.35
N GLU A 139 -14.79 28.79 2.31
CA GLU A 139 -15.22 27.58 3.01
C GLU A 139 -15.51 27.88 4.49
N TRP A 140 -16.06 29.08 4.78
CA TRP A 140 -16.33 29.62 6.13
C TRP A 140 -17.15 28.70 7.04
N ASN A 141 -17.98 27.82 6.50
CA ASN A 141 -18.74 26.85 7.28
C ASN A 141 -17.84 25.85 8.01
N THR A 142 -16.64 25.56 7.46
CA THR A 142 -15.62 24.75 8.15
C THR A 142 -15.08 25.46 9.41
N VAL A 143 -14.95 26.79 9.37
CA VAL A 143 -14.56 27.60 10.54
C VAL A 143 -15.62 27.54 11.63
N VAL A 144 -16.90 27.59 11.24
CA VAL A 144 -18.03 27.46 12.19
C VAL A 144 -18.06 26.05 12.79
N LEU A 145 -17.95 25.00 11.97
CA LEU A 145 -17.93 23.61 12.45
C LEU A 145 -16.84 23.36 13.50
N VAL A 146 -15.62 23.84 13.25
CA VAL A 146 -14.49 23.66 14.17
C VAL A 146 -14.59 24.60 15.39
N SER A 147 -15.29 25.73 15.28
CA SER A 147 -15.64 26.59 16.43
C SER A 147 -16.72 25.97 17.33
N GLU A 148 -17.80 25.42 16.77
CA GLU A 148 -18.82 24.69 17.53
C GLU A 148 -18.24 23.40 18.15
N THR A 149 -17.27 22.76 17.48
CA THR A 149 -16.48 21.66 18.03
C THR A 149 -15.68 22.09 19.27
N LEU A 150 -15.02 23.26 19.22
CA LEU A 150 -14.30 23.83 20.36
C LEU A 150 -15.25 24.12 21.54
N GLU A 151 -16.40 24.75 21.29
CA GLU A 151 -17.39 25.05 22.33
C GLU A 151 -17.96 23.76 22.96
N TYR A 152 -18.35 22.79 22.13
CA TYR A 152 -18.83 21.48 22.60
C TYR A 152 -17.81 20.76 23.48
N LEU A 153 -16.52 20.79 23.12
CA LEU A 153 -15.45 20.16 23.91
C LEU A 153 -15.14 20.94 25.20
N GLN A 154 -15.36 22.27 25.25
CA GLN A 154 -15.27 23.04 26.50
C GLN A 154 -16.42 22.72 27.47
N GLU A 155 -17.64 22.47 26.96
CA GLU A 155 -18.77 22.02 27.78
C GLU A 155 -18.68 20.54 28.18
N ASN A 156 -18.10 19.70 27.33
CA ASN A 156 -18.04 18.25 27.49
C ASN A 156 -16.59 17.70 27.50
N PRO A 157 -15.67 18.22 28.33
CA PRO A 157 -14.23 17.96 28.19
C PRO A 157 -13.80 16.52 28.57
N THR A 158 -14.73 15.70 29.07
CA THR A 158 -14.53 14.25 29.27
C THR A 158 -14.78 13.41 28.01
N VAL A 159 -15.13 14.05 26.89
CA VAL A 159 -15.24 13.42 25.57
C VAL A 159 -13.85 13.13 24.96
N VAL A 160 -12.83 13.92 25.29
CA VAL A 160 -11.44 13.64 24.93
C VAL A 160 -10.89 12.56 25.86
N PRO A 161 -10.47 11.37 25.36
CA PRO A 161 -9.96 10.31 26.23
C PRO A 161 -8.66 10.68 26.94
N ASP A 162 -8.41 10.11 28.12
CA ASP A 162 -7.17 10.31 28.90
C ASP A 162 -5.88 10.01 28.10
N GLY A 163 -5.98 9.13 27.10
CA GLY A 163 -4.88 8.73 26.21
C GLY A 163 -4.58 9.72 25.07
N VAL A 164 -5.37 10.78 24.91
CA VAL A 164 -5.31 11.70 23.76
C VAL A 164 -4.87 13.11 24.18
N THR A 165 -4.16 13.79 23.28
CA THR A 165 -4.05 15.24 23.18
C THR A 165 -4.69 15.68 21.86
N LEU A 166 -5.72 16.54 21.89
CA LEU A 166 -6.37 17.08 20.70
C LEU A 166 -6.05 18.57 20.55
N TYR A 167 -5.48 18.95 19.41
CA TYR A 167 -5.35 20.33 18.96
C TYR A 167 -6.54 20.73 18.08
N VAL A 168 -7.09 21.93 18.31
CA VAL A 168 -8.22 22.48 17.55
C VAL A 168 -7.82 23.84 16.98
N ILE A 169 -7.88 23.97 15.66
CA ILE A 169 -7.49 25.16 14.89
C ILE A 169 -8.71 25.62 14.08
N PRO A 170 -9.57 26.51 14.61
CA PRO A 170 -10.80 26.89 13.92
C PRO A 170 -10.60 27.59 12.57
N CYS A 171 -9.51 28.33 12.39
CA CYS A 171 -9.23 29.04 11.15
C CYS A 171 -7.72 29.09 10.87
N ALA A 172 -7.26 28.28 9.91
CA ALA A 172 -5.88 28.31 9.42
C ALA A 172 -5.60 29.54 8.51
N ASN A 173 -6.62 30.10 7.86
CA ASN A 173 -6.51 31.26 6.98
C ASN A 173 -7.42 32.42 7.43
N PRO A 174 -7.04 33.15 8.49
CA PRO A 174 -7.81 34.29 8.99
C PRO A 174 -7.79 35.49 8.03
N ASP A 175 -6.91 35.47 7.01
CA ASP A 175 -6.83 36.50 5.98
C ASP A 175 -7.93 36.32 4.93
N GLY A 176 -8.03 35.13 4.32
CA GLY A 176 -9.13 34.76 3.44
C GLY A 176 -10.49 34.80 4.14
N TYR A 177 -10.55 34.39 5.42
CA TYR A 177 -11.77 34.53 6.23
C TYR A 177 -12.21 36.00 6.39
N ALA A 178 -11.25 36.93 6.53
CA ALA A 178 -11.53 38.36 6.61
C ALA A 178 -11.75 39.03 5.23
N ALA A 179 -11.41 38.37 4.12
CA ALA A 179 -11.62 38.88 2.77
C ALA A 179 -13.09 38.75 2.32
N GLY A 180 -13.77 37.67 2.71
CA GLY A 180 -15.19 37.43 2.41
C GLY A 180 -15.46 36.01 1.90
N THR A 181 -16.69 35.74 1.47
CA THR A 181 -17.14 34.39 1.08
C THR A 181 -17.06 34.11 -0.42
N ASP A 182 -16.31 34.91 -1.19
CA ASP A 182 -16.17 34.70 -2.63
C ASP A 182 -15.07 33.69 -2.98
N ARG A 183 -15.19 33.08 -4.16
CA ARG A 183 -14.32 31.98 -4.63
C ARG A 183 -12.94 32.42 -5.12
N GLU A 184 -12.65 33.72 -5.10
CA GLU A 184 -11.36 34.28 -5.51
C GLU A 184 -10.56 34.69 -4.27
N HIS A 185 -11.03 35.70 -3.53
CA HIS A 185 -10.31 36.29 -2.38
C HIS A 185 -10.55 35.51 -1.08
N GLY A 186 -11.77 35.00 -0.86
CA GLY A 186 -12.12 34.21 0.32
C GLY A 186 -11.35 32.89 0.45
N ARG A 187 -10.79 32.38 -0.65
CA ARG A 187 -10.10 31.09 -0.72
C ARG A 187 -8.60 31.18 -0.46
N VAL A 188 -7.96 32.28 -0.84
CA VAL A 188 -6.50 32.49 -0.75
C VAL A 188 -6.11 33.17 0.56
N ASN A 189 -4.82 33.24 0.88
CA ASN A 189 -4.32 34.08 1.98
C ASN A 189 -4.16 35.54 1.53
N GLY A 190 -3.59 36.40 2.40
CA GLY A 190 -3.33 37.81 2.09
C GLY A 190 -2.30 38.08 0.99
N ASN A 191 -1.73 37.05 0.37
CA ASN A 191 -0.69 37.08 -0.67
C ASN A 191 -1.16 36.46 -2.00
N ASP A 192 -2.48 36.27 -2.17
CA ASP A 192 -3.12 35.58 -3.32
C ASP A 192 -2.69 34.11 -3.53
N VAL A 193 -2.20 33.44 -2.48
CA VAL A 193 -1.79 32.02 -2.52
C VAL A 193 -2.89 31.09 -2.00
N ASP A 194 -3.13 30.00 -2.73
CA ASP A 194 -4.03 28.93 -2.31
C ASP A 194 -3.28 28.03 -1.31
N LEU A 195 -3.64 28.12 -0.02
CA LEU A 195 -2.88 27.47 1.05
C LEU A 195 -2.90 25.95 0.98
N ASN A 196 -3.93 25.34 0.37
CA ASN A 196 -3.92 23.89 0.10
C ASN A 196 -3.20 23.55 -1.22
N ARG A 197 -2.31 24.44 -1.69
CA ARG A 197 -1.36 24.24 -2.81
C ARG A 197 0.07 24.69 -2.46
N ASN A 198 0.37 24.99 -1.19
CA ASN A 198 1.65 25.52 -0.71
C ASN A 198 2.48 24.54 0.15
N TRP A 199 2.12 23.25 0.23
CA TRP A 199 2.84 22.24 1.01
C TRP A 199 3.90 21.51 0.17
N ASP A 200 4.91 20.89 0.80
CA ASP A 200 6.03 20.23 0.09
C ASP A 200 5.69 18.79 -0.34
N TYR A 201 4.68 18.66 -1.21
CA TYR A 201 4.35 17.40 -1.86
C TYR A 201 4.06 17.62 -3.34
N GLN A 202 4.94 17.11 -4.21
CA GLN A 202 4.87 17.26 -5.68
C GLN A 202 4.67 18.72 -6.13
N TRP A 203 5.13 19.68 -5.31
CA TRP A 203 4.72 21.08 -5.34
C TRP A 203 5.05 21.82 -6.64
N HIS A 204 4.14 22.71 -7.07
CA HIS A 204 4.33 23.59 -8.21
C HIS A 204 3.88 25.04 -7.90
N PRO A 205 4.57 26.08 -8.41
CA PRO A 205 4.19 27.49 -8.19
C PRO A 205 2.86 27.88 -8.87
N THR A 206 2.36 27.05 -9.79
CA THR A 206 1.04 27.20 -10.39
C THR A 206 0.36 25.85 -10.37
N ALA A 207 -0.76 25.77 -9.66
CA ALA A 207 -1.58 24.58 -9.51
C ALA A 207 -3.03 24.89 -9.94
N THR A 208 -3.96 23.97 -9.69
CA THR A 208 -5.37 24.11 -10.11
C THR A 208 -6.39 23.86 -9.00
N HIS A 209 -7.50 24.59 -9.11
CA HIS A 209 -8.78 24.33 -8.45
C HIS A 209 -9.82 24.08 -9.55
N GLY A 210 -10.15 22.81 -9.83
CA GLY A 210 -10.88 22.46 -11.05
C GLY A 210 -10.05 22.83 -12.29
N THR A 211 -10.61 23.65 -13.16
CA THR A 211 -9.90 24.22 -14.32
C THR A 211 -9.32 25.62 -14.07
N ARG A 212 -9.50 26.21 -12.88
CA ARG A 212 -8.99 27.55 -12.55
C ARG A 212 -7.53 27.45 -12.06
N PRO A 213 -6.57 28.16 -12.67
CA PRO A 213 -5.23 28.30 -12.12
C PRO A 213 -5.26 29.00 -10.75
N VAL A 214 -4.37 28.56 -9.86
CA VAL A 214 -4.11 29.15 -8.54
C VAL A 214 -2.61 29.23 -8.30
N SER A 215 -2.18 30.21 -7.50
CA SER A 215 -0.79 30.29 -7.04
C SER A 215 -0.55 29.22 -5.97
N GLY A 216 0.51 28.43 -6.15
CA GLY A 216 1.05 27.55 -5.11
C GLY A 216 2.04 28.25 -4.18
N GLY A 217 2.25 29.56 -4.35
CA GLY A 217 3.27 30.35 -3.63
C GLY A 217 4.61 30.44 -4.37
N ALA A 218 5.64 30.94 -3.68
CA ALA A 218 6.97 31.13 -4.27
C ALA A 218 7.86 29.87 -4.18
N PHE A 219 7.62 29.04 -3.18
CA PHE A 219 8.28 27.77 -2.86
C PHE A 219 7.40 27.02 -1.84
N PRO A 220 7.61 25.72 -1.57
CA PRO A 220 6.85 25.02 -0.54
C PRO A 220 7.03 25.68 0.84
N PHE A 221 5.93 25.92 1.53
CA PHE A 221 5.86 26.68 2.79
C PHE A 221 6.38 28.12 2.67
N SER A 222 6.17 28.77 1.52
CA SER A 222 6.43 30.22 1.38
C SER A 222 5.47 31.08 2.20
N GLU A 223 4.27 30.58 2.48
CA GLU A 223 3.26 31.32 3.22
C GLU A 223 3.39 31.08 4.73
N PRO A 224 3.26 32.12 5.57
CA PRO A 224 3.47 31.99 7.00
C PRO A 224 2.35 31.15 7.67
N GLU A 225 1.18 31.03 7.05
CA GLU A 225 0.09 30.16 7.54
C GLU A 225 0.44 28.67 7.46
N THR A 226 0.91 28.19 6.31
CA THR A 226 1.32 26.79 6.11
C THR A 226 2.63 26.47 6.80
N ALA A 227 3.59 27.39 6.82
CA ALA A 227 4.82 27.23 7.58
C ALA A 227 4.55 27.05 9.09
N ALA A 228 3.71 27.92 9.68
CA ALA A 228 3.35 27.80 11.10
C ALA A 228 2.52 26.54 11.41
N LEU A 229 1.62 26.11 10.51
CA LEU A 229 0.82 24.91 10.71
C LEU A 229 1.66 23.63 10.57
N ARG A 230 2.61 23.58 9.62
CA ARG A 230 3.64 22.53 9.52
C ARG A 230 4.44 22.44 10.81
N ASP A 231 4.93 23.57 11.32
CA ASP A 231 5.77 23.59 12.52
C ASP A 231 4.96 23.16 13.75
N LEU A 232 3.69 23.57 13.88
CA LEU A 232 2.78 23.06 14.92
C LEU A 232 2.59 21.53 14.83
N ILE A 233 2.34 20.99 13.62
CA ILE A 233 2.15 19.54 13.40
C ILE A 233 3.40 18.76 13.84
N LEU A 234 4.59 19.20 13.41
CA LEU A 234 5.85 18.51 13.69
C LEU A 234 6.35 18.68 15.12
N GLU A 235 6.29 19.90 15.69
CA GLU A 235 6.80 20.16 17.05
C GLU A 235 5.92 19.55 18.15
N GLN A 236 4.60 19.46 17.93
CA GLN A 236 3.68 18.82 18.89
C GLN A 236 3.56 17.30 18.67
N GLY A 237 4.14 16.75 17.59
CA GLY A 237 4.11 15.33 17.28
C GLY A 237 2.74 14.82 16.84
N VAL A 238 1.97 15.62 16.10
CA VAL A 238 0.62 15.27 15.61
C VAL A 238 0.70 14.07 14.67
N GLU A 239 0.17 12.92 15.10
CA GLU A 239 0.16 11.68 14.33
C GLU A 239 -1.02 11.59 13.34
N ALA A 240 -2.11 12.31 13.62
CA ALA A 240 -3.32 12.32 12.79
C ALA A 240 -4.03 13.68 12.74
N ALA A 241 -4.62 14.04 11.59
CA ALA A 241 -5.32 15.31 11.41
C ALA A 241 -6.53 15.23 10.48
N ILE A 242 -7.57 15.99 10.81
CA ILE A 242 -8.71 16.27 9.92
C ILE A 242 -8.63 17.71 9.44
N PHE A 243 -8.54 17.90 8.12
CA PHE A 243 -8.74 19.18 7.45
C PHE A 243 -10.18 19.26 6.94
N TYR A 244 -10.98 20.17 7.50
CA TYR A 244 -12.35 20.41 7.04
C TYR A 244 -12.38 21.36 5.84
N HIS A 245 -13.10 20.94 4.80
CA HIS A 245 -13.24 21.60 3.51
C HIS A 245 -14.70 21.70 3.08
N SER A 246 -15.00 22.53 2.08
CA SER A 246 -16.27 22.45 1.37
C SER A 246 -16.11 22.76 -0.15
N ALA A 247 -16.85 22.16 -1.09
CA ALA A 247 -17.90 21.16 -0.92
C ALA A 247 -17.88 20.04 -1.97
N MET A 248 -17.73 18.78 -1.52
CA MET A 248 -17.89 17.58 -2.37
C MET A 248 -18.56 16.35 -1.70
N ALA A 249 -19.03 16.45 -0.45
CA ALA A 249 -19.72 15.39 0.31
C ALA A 249 -18.93 14.06 0.46
N ARG A 250 -17.62 14.13 0.76
CA ARG A 250 -16.70 12.98 0.73
C ARG A 250 -15.50 13.13 1.67
N ILE A 251 -14.68 12.09 1.78
CA ILE A 251 -13.37 12.12 2.44
C ILE A 251 -12.29 11.80 1.42
N PHE A 252 -11.27 12.65 1.34
CA PHE A 252 -10.01 12.35 0.66
C PHE A 252 -8.94 11.94 1.69
N TYR A 253 -8.10 10.99 1.30
CA TYR A 253 -6.95 10.50 2.05
C TYR A 253 -5.66 10.78 1.27
N GLY A 254 -4.54 10.90 1.99
CA GLY A 254 -3.25 11.23 1.40
C GLY A 254 -2.67 10.12 0.51
N ALA A 255 -1.99 10.51 -0.55
CA ALA A 255 -1.53 9.63 -1.61
C ALA A 255 -0.51 8.55 -1.19
N GLU A 256 0.32 8.79 -0.15
CA GLU A 256 1.31 7.83 0.36
C GLU A 256 0.70 6.92 1.46
N TRP A 257 -0.49 6.37 1.17
CA TRP A 257 -1.23 5.46 2.06
C TRP A 257 -0.50 4.14 2.35
N ASP A 258 0.58 3.81 1.61
CA ASP A 258 1.48 2.70 1.91
C ASP A 258 2.41 2.98 3.11
N ARG A 259 2.41 4.20 3.67
CA ARG A 259 3.33 4.66 4.73
C ARG A 259 2.69 5.46 5.85
N ALA A 260 1.48 5.96 5.65
CA ALA A 260 0.69 6.64 6.66
C ALA A 260 -0.71 6.02 6.72
N ALA A 261 -1.28 5.89 7.92
CA ALA A 261 -2.60 5.28 8.13
C ALA A 261 -3.78 6.22 7.78
N THR A 262 -3.62 6.98 6.68
CA THR A 262 -4.59 7.98 6.20
C THR A 262 -5.83 7.33 5.61
N TYR A 263 -5.71 6.17 4.95
CA TYR A 263 -6.86 5.44 4.41
C TYR A 263 -7.72 4.85 5.52
N GLU A 264 -7.10 4.28 6.55
CA GLU A 264 -7.78 3.65 7.69
C GLU A 264 -8.45 4.70 8.59
N LEU A 265 -7.83 5.88 8.73
CA LEU A 265 -8.46 7.06 9.30
C LEU A 265 -9.67 7.51 8.47
N ALA A 266 -9.54 7.59 7.14
CA ALA A 266 -10.63 7.97 6.26
C ALA A 266 -11.79 6.97 6.32
N VAL A 267 -11.52 5.66 6.43
CA VAL A 267 -12.54 4.62 6.62
C VAL A 267 -13.26 4.79 7.97
N VAL A 268 -12.55 4.94 9.09
CA VAL A 268 -13.19 5.09 10.41
C VAL A 268 -14.04 6.37 10.50
N VAL A 269 -13.57 7.48 9.93
CA VAL A 269 -14.37 8.71 9.87
C VAL A 269 -15.53 8.57 8.85
N SER A 270 -15.35 7.84 7.75
CA SER A 270 -16.40 7.52 6.77
C SER A 270 -17.52 6.69 7.37
N GLU A 271 -17.23 5.64 8.14
CA GLU A 271 -18.27 4.81 8.79
C GLU A 271 -19.09 5.62 9.80
N ALA A 272 -18.45 6.50 10.57
CA ALA A 272 -19.13 7.32 11.57
C ALA A 272 -19.96 8.47 10.96
N THR A 273 -19.46 9.11 9.90
CA THR A 273 -20.13 10.24 9.23
C THR A 273 -21.10 9.81 8.13
N GLY A 274 -20.81 8.72 7.43
CA GLY A 274 -21.44 8.32 6.17
C GLY A 274 -21.01 9.19 4.96
N TYR A 275 -19.83 9.83 4.97
CA TYR A 275 -19.23 10.42 3.76
C TYR A 275 -18.50 9.35 2.93
N ASP A 276 -18.62 9.37 1.60
CA ASP A 276 -17.90 8.42 0.73
C ASP A 276 -16.38 8.67 0.74
N VAL A 277 -15.55 7.63 0.77
CA VAL A 277 -14.08 7.74 0.64
C VAL A 277 -13.67 7.79 -0.83
N ALA A 278 -12.72 8.67 -1.19
CA ALA A 278 -12.16 8.79 -2.52
C ALA A 278 -10.64 9.03 -2.50
N ALA A 279 -9.92 8.54 -3.52
CA ALA A 279 -8.47 8.72 -3.69
C ALA A 279 -8.09 10.04 -4.39
N GLY A 280 -9.00 11.02 -4.45
CA GLY A 280 -8.86 12.28 -5.20
C GLY A 280 -10.01 12.53 -6.19
N VAL A 281 -9.93 13.66 -6.92
CA VAL A 281 -10.98 14.09 -7.86
C VAL A 281 -10.67 13.58 -9.28
N PRO A 282 -11.54 12.78 -9.92
CA PRO A 282 -11.30 12.26 -11.26
C PRO A 282 -11.01 13.36 -12.29
N GLY A 283 -9.87 13.25 -12.96
CA GLY A 283 -9.43 14.21 -13.99
C GLY A 283 -8.83 15.52 -13.46
N GLN A 284 -8.59 15.64 -12.15
CA GLN A 284 -7.77 16.70 -11.57
C GLN A 284 -6.46 16.12 -11.02
N TYR A 285 -5.39 16.90 -11.08
CA TYR A 285 -4.11 16.58 -10.46
C TYR A 285 -3.85 17.59 -9.36
N THR A 286 -3.96 17.15 -8.11
CA THR A 286 -3.67 17.96 -6.92
C THR A 286 -2.17 17.92 -6.67
N THR A 287 -1.59 19.04 -6.23
CA THR A 287 -0.19 19.16 -5.83
C THR A 287 -0.08 20.18 -4.70
N GLY A 288 0.82 19.94 -3.76
CA GLY A 288 1.11 20.82 -2.64
C GLY A 288 -0.04 21.00 -1.65
N ASP A 289 -0.92 20.01 -1.48
CA ASP A 289 -1.94 19.99 -0.44
C ASP A 289 -1.42 19.42 0.90
N ALA A 290 -2.18 19.63 1.97
CA ALA A 290 -1.78 19.29 3.32
C ALA A 290 -1.77 17.78 3.61
N VAL A 291 -2.69 17.02 3.01
CA VAL A 291 -2.96 15.63 3.40
C VAL A 291 -2.01 14.66 2.69
N ASP A 292 -1.68 14.92 1.43
CA ASP A 292 -0.60 14.22 0.74
C ASP A 292 0.75 14.52 1.42
N TRP A 293 1.04 15.78 1.78
CA TRP A 293 2.27 16.11 2.52
C TRP A 293 2.38 15.38 3.85
N MET A 294 1.29 15.33 4.64
CA MET A 294 1.25 14.56 5.89
C MET A 294 1.51 13.07 5.63
N SER A 295 0.88 12.48 4.61
CA SER A 295 1.11 11.06 4.29
C SER A 295 2.57 10.78 3.92
N ALA A 296 3.23 11.70 3.21
CA ALA A 296 4.66 11.61 2.88
C ALA A 296 5.59 11.76 4.11
N GLN A 297 5.11 12.31 5.24
CA GLN A 297 5.81 12.30 6.53
C GLN A 297 5.51 11.04 7.37
N GLY A 298 4.62 10.16 6.92
CA GLY A 298 4.10 9.03 7.71
C GLY A 298 2.95 9.38 8.66
N LEU A 299 2.32 10.55 8.49
CA LEU A 299 1.27 11.08 9.37
C LEU A 299 -0.11 10.95 8.71
N ALA A 300 -1.13 10.59 9.48
CA ALA A 300 -2.48 10.33 8.96
C ALA A 300 -3.29 11.63 8.80
N GLY A 301 -3.09 12.37 7.71
CA GLY A 301 -3.95 13.51 7.33
C GLY A 301 -5.13 13.07 6.45
N ILE A 302 -6.34 13.56 6.72
CA ILE A 302 -7.50 13.41 5.82
C ILE A 302 -8.21 14.75 5.55
N GLU A 303 -8.80 14.89 4.37
CA GLU A 303 -9.59 16.06 3.96
C GLU A 303 -11.08 15.68 3.93
N VAL A 304 -11.89 16.30 4.79
CA VAL A 304 -13.34 16.04 4.89
C VAL A 304 -14.09 17.17 4.20
N GLU A 305 -14.57 16.85 2.99
CA GLU A 305 -15.31 17.72 2.10
C GLU A 305 -16.81 17.70 2.45
N LEU A 306 -17.30 18.77 3.11
CA LEU A 306 -18.70 18.93 3.49
C LEU A 306 -19.64 18.94 2.27
N THR A 307 -20.94 18.76 2.49
CA THR A 307 -21.93 18.61 1.41
C THR A 307 -22.21 19.91 0.65
N ASN A 308 -22.03 21.08 1.28
CA ASN A 308 -22.13 22.40 0.65
C ASN A 308 -21.32 23.46 1.43
N HIS A 309 -21.26 24.70 0.93
CA HIS A 309 -20.51 25.83 1.53
C HIS A 309 -21.30 26.62 2.60
N SER A 310 -22.36 26.04 3.20
CA SER A 310 -23.24 26.73 4.14
C SER A 310 -23.60 25.90 5.37
N ASP A 311 -23.93 24.62 5.19
CA ASP A 311 -24.25 23.71 6.29
C ASP A 311 -22.97 23.15 6.92
N ILE A 312 -22.95 23.03 8.25
CA ILE A 312 -21.85 22.41 9.02
C ILE A 312 -22.07 20.91 9.26
N GLU A 313 -23.28 20.41 8.97
CA GLU A 313 -23.68 19.01 9.17
C GLU A 313 -23.41 18.48 10.59
N TRP A 314 -23.67 19.30 11.62
CA TRP A 314 -23.24 19.09 13.02
C TRP A 314 -23.39 17.66 13.55
N GLU A 315 -24.61 17.08 13.50
CA GLU A 315 -24.85 15.71 14.01
C GLU A 315 -24.01 14.63 13.29
N ARG A 316 -23.60 14.88 12.04
CA ARG A 316 -22.77 14.02 11.21
C ARG A 316 -21.31 14.13 11.64
N ASN A 317 -20.81 15.35 11.73
CA ASN A 317 -19.42 15.64 12.06
C ASN A 317 -19.10 15.41 13.55
N LEU A 318 -20.07 15.55 14.46
CA LEU A 318 -19.92 15.13 15.85
C LEU A 318 -19.67 13.62 15.98
N ARG A 319 -20.28 12.78 15.13
CA ARG A 319 -19.93 11.34 15.08
C ARG A 319 -18.53 11.11 14.53
N GLY A 320 -18.13 11.87 13.51
CA GLY A 320 -16.75 11.89 12.99
C GLY A 320 -15.72 12.25 14.06
N LEU A 321 -15.96 13.31 14.84
CA LEU A 321 -15.15 13.73 15.99
C LEU A 321 -15.03 12.62 17.03
N LEU A 322 -16.15 11.98 17.40
CA LEU A 322 -16.16 10.90 18.41
C LEU A 322 -15.41 9.66 17.92
N ALA A 323 -15.50 9.32 16.64
CA ALA A 323 -14.72 8.24 16.04
C ALA A 323 -13.23 8.60 15.98
N PHE A 324 -12.89 9.82 15.54
CA PHE A 324 -11.52 10.32 15.46
C PHE A 324 -10.83 10.42 16.83
N LEU A 325 -11.55 10.82 17.88
CA LEU A 325 -11.04 10.84 19.26
C LEU A 325 -10.78 9.45 19.85
N ASN A 326 -11.37 8.40 19.30
CA ASN A 326 -11.15 7.01 19.70
C ASN A 326 -10.36 6.21 18.64
N TRP A 327 -9.94 6.86 17.56
CA TRP A 327 -9.03 6.29 16.59
C TRP A 327 -7.63 6.23 17.22
N THR A 328 -6.91 5.18 16.89
CA THR A 328 -5.46 5.09 17.03
C THR A 328 -4.94 4.58 15.70
N PRO A 329 -3.72 4.95 15.27
CA PRO A 329 -3.15 4.32 14.09
C PRO A 329 -3.17 2.79 14.26
N PRO A 330 -3.55 2.01 13.23
CA PRO A 330 -3.35 0.57 13.26
C PRO A 330 -1.88 0.30 13.60
N PRO A 331 -1.57 -0.69 14.45
CA PRO A 331 -0.23 -0.87 14.98
C PRO A 331 0.74 -1.07 13.82
N SER A 332 1.63 -0.09 13.60
CA SER A 332 2.48 -0.03 12.41
C SER A 332 3.18 -1.37 12.20
N PRO A 333 2.95 -2.07 11.07
CA PRO A 333 3.26 -3.49 10.94
C PRO A 333 4.75 -3.73 11.17
N SER A 334 5.06 -4.58 12.15
CA SER A 334 6.42 -4.75 12.66
C SER A 334 7.32 -5.54 11.70
N GLN A 335 7.80 -4.88 10.64
CA GLN A 335 8.81 -5.38 9.69
C GLN A 335 8.46 -6.68 8.94
N ASP A 336 7.18 -6.96 8.73
CA ASP A 336 6.75 -8.19 8.03
C ASP A 336 6.60 -8.08 6.51
N VAL A 337 6.69 -6.86 5.95
CA VAL A 337 7.00 -6.68 4.52
C VAL A 337 8.51 -6.77 4.33
N GLN A 338 8.99 -7.84 3.69
CA GLN A 338 10.42 -8.08 3.46
C GLN A 338 10.71 -8.38 1.99
N LYS A 339 11.64 -7.62 1.41
CA LYS A 339 12.15 -7.83 0.04
C LYS A 339 13.41 -8.70 0.10
N ILE A 340 13.39 -9.83 -0.60
CA ILE A 340 14.38 -10.90 -0.51
C ILE A 340 14.80 -11.29 -1.92
N SER A 341 16.09 -11.18 -2.24
CA SER A 341 16.67 -11.73 -3.46
C SER A 341 17.02 -13.20 -3.22
N ILE A 342 16.31 -14.14 -3.85
CA ILE A 342 16.46 -15.59 -3.60
C ILE A 342 17.49 -16.27 -4.50
N GLY A 343 18.01 -15.54 -5.49
CA GLY A 343 18.99 -16.02 -6.46
C GLY A 343 19.09 -15.07 -7.64
N THR A 344 19.78 -15.51 -8.70
CA THR A 344 19.90 -14.75 -9.95
C THR A 344 19.66 -15.64 -11.16
N SER A 345 19.15 -15.04 -12.23
CA SER A 345 19.03 -15.66 -13.55
C SER A 345 20.37 -15.96 -14.21
N VAL A 346 20.32 -16.61 -15.38
CA VAL A 346 21.47 -16.90 -16.26
C VAL A 346 22.29 -15.63 -16.59
N GLN A 347 21.67 -14.49 -16.87
CA GLN A 347 22.35 -13.21 -17.11
C GLN A 347 22.59 -12.39 -15.82
N GLY A 348 22.36 -12.96 -14.64
CA GLY A 348 22.65 -12.32 -13.35
C GLY A 348 21.61 -11.30 -12.87
N ARG A 349 20.39 -11.30 -13.42
CA ARG A 349 19.29 -10.49 -12.89
C ARG A 349 18.77 -11.12 -11.58
N PRO A 350 18.48 -10.33 -10.53
CA PRO A 350 17.96 -10.88 -9.28
C PRO A 350 16.55 -11.46 -9.47
N ILE A 351 16.26 -12.52 -8.72
CA ILE A 351 14.93 -13.10 -8.58
C ILE A 351 14.38 -12.59 -7.25
N GLU A 352 13.50 -11.60 -7.34
CA GLU A 352 13.00 -10.84 -6.19
C GLU A 352 11.69 -11.43 -5.64
N VAL A 353 11.67 -11.62 -4.33
CA VAL A 353 10.49 -12.03 -3.55
C VAL A 353 10.09 -10.91 -2.60
N THR A 354 8.80 -10.61 -2.48
CA THR A 354 8.25 -9.80 -1.38
C THR A 354 7.41 -10.68 -0.46
N ARG A 355 7.91 -10.93 0.75
CA ARG A 355 7.16 -11.50 1.87
C ARG A 355 6.23 -10.45 2.46
N VAL A 356 5.02 -10.84 2.88
CA VAL A 356 4.07 -10.03 3.65
C VAL A 356 3.43 -10.90 4.72
N GLY A 357 3.36 -10.43 5.97
CA GLY A 357 2.81 -11.19 7.11
C GLY A 357 3.79 -12.19 7.70
N ASN A 358 3.37 -12.89 8.77
CA ASN A 358 4.23 -13.78 9.56
C ASN A 358 3.57 -15.07 10.07
N GLY A 359 2.33 -15.36 9.67
CA GLY A 359 1.59 -16.50 10.16
C GLY A 359 2.14 -17.84 9.66
N ASP A 360 2.03 -18.86 10.52
CA ASP A 360 2.65 -20.19 10.41
C ASP A 360 1.66 -21.31 10.05
N LEU A 361 0.40 -20.97 9.72
CA LEU A 361 -0.57 -21.95 9.24
C LEU A 361 -0.41 -22.17 7.73
N VAL A 362 -0.44 -21.10 6.93
CA VAL A 362 -0.38 -21.18 5.47
C VAL A 362 0.63 -20.18 4.89
N ALA A 363 1.62 -20.68 4.16
CA ALA A 363 2.44 -19.87 3.26
C ALA A 363 1.81 -19.86 1.86
N LEU A 364 1.28 -18.71 1.42
CA LEU A 364 0.73 -18.54 0.08
C LEU A 364 1.77 -17.89 -0.85
N VAL A 365 2.27 -18.67 -1.80
CA VAL A 365 3.24 -18.23 -2.81
C VAL A 365 2.51 -17.84 -4.09
N ILE A 366 2.86 -16.68 -4.67
CA ILE A 366 2.27 -16.17 -5.91
C ILE A 366 3.40 -15.89 -6.90
N ILE A 367 3.46 -16.63 -8.02
CA ILE A 367 4.51 -16.51 -9.03
C ILE A 367 3.94 -15.92 -10.32
N GLY A 368 4.65 -14.95 -10.90
CA GLY A 368 4.41 -14.40 -12.23
C GLY A 368 5.61 -14.61 -13.15
N SER A 369 5.36 -14.54 -14.46
CA SER A 369 6.35 -14.62 -15.55
C SER A 369 7.43 -15.68 -15.32
N ILE A 370 6.99 -16.94 -15.14
CA ILE A 370 7.84 -18.13 -15.36
C ILE A 370 8.11 -18.32 -16.86
N HIS A 371 7.18 -17.88 -17.70
CA HIS A 371 7.40 -17.59 -19.12
C HIS A 371 7.59 -16.08 -19.32
N GLY A 372 8.57 -15.69 -20.13
CA GLY A 372 8.96 -14.28 -20.29
C GLY A 372 8.18 -13.46 -21.31
N ASP A 373 7.43 -14.10 -22.21
CA ASP A 373 6.48 -13.42 -23.10
C ASP A 373 5.13 -13.12 -22.42
N GLU A 374 4.80 -13.82 -21.33
CA GLU A 374 3.57 -13.68 -20.53
C GLU A 374 3.66 -12.49 -19.54
N ALA A 375 4.08 -11.32 -20.03
CA ALA A 375 4.44 -10.14 -19.21
C ALA A 375 3.26 -9.51 -18.41
N ASN A 376 2.03 -9.76 -18.84
CA ASN A 376 0.82 -9.39 -18.09
C ASN A 376 0.71 -10.12 -16.74
N THR A 377 1.24 -11.35 -16.63
CA THR A 377 1.31 -12.09 -15.36
C THR A 377 2.23 -11.40 -14.35
N GLU A 378 3.35 -10.82 -14.81
CA GLU A 378 4.24 -10.02 -13.95
C GLU A 378 3.53 -8.77 -13.44
N ALA A 379 2.89 -8.04 -14.35
CA ALA A 379 2.12 -6.85 -14.01
C ALA A 379 0.97 -7.15 -13.03
N LEU A 380 0.30 -8.30 -13.16
CA LEU A 380 -0.72 -8.76 -12.23
C LEU A 380 -0.14 -9.04 -10.86
N VAL A 381 0.92 -9.87 -10.77
CA VAL A 381 1.55 -10.24 -9.50
C VAL A 381 2.18 -9.02 -8.82
N ARG A 382 2.78 -8.07 -9.56
CA ARG A 382 3.20 -6.77 -9.00
C ARG A 382 2.05 -5.94 -8.46
N SER A 383 0.87 -6.02 -9.07
CA SER A 383 -0.29 -5.20 -8.66
C SER A 383 -0.96 -5.77 -7.40
N LEU A 384 -1.08 -7.10 -7.31
CA LEU A 384 -1.45 -7.79 -6.06
C LEU A 384 -0.41 -7.54 -4.97
N MET A 385 0.89 -7.67 -5.29
CA MET A 385 1.98 -7.37 -4.36
C MET A 385 1.91 -5.93 -3.82
N ARG A 386 1.64 -4.92 -4.65
CA ARG A 386 1.48 -3.53 -4.17
C ARG A 386 0.31 -3.37 -3.20
N GLN A 387 -0.82 -4.04 -3.43
CA GLN A 387 -1.94 -4.01 -2.49
C GLN A 387 -1.55 -4.61 -1.14
N TYR A 388 -1.11 -5.88 -1.09
CA TYR A 388 -0.85 -6.55 0.19
C TYR A 388 0.41 -6.03 0.88
N ALA A 389 1.42 -5.51 0.17
CA ALA A 389 2.58 -4.87 0.79
C ALA A 389 2.32 -3.41 1.21
N GLY A 390 1.32 -2.73 0.64
CA GLY A 390 0.87 -1.40 1.05
C GLY A 390 -0.17 -1.42 2.17
N THR A 391 -0.95 -2.50 2.27
CA THR A 391 -1.93 -2.75 3.34
C THR A 391 -1.71 -4.17 3.94
N PRO A 392 -0.63 -4.40 4.71
CA PRO A 392 -0.29 -5.73 5.25
C PRO A 392 -1.35 -6.36 6.17
N GLU A 393 -2.22 -5.57 6.77
CA GLU A 393 -3.37 -6.00 7.57
C GLU A 393 -4.45 -6.73 6.75
N LEU A 394 -4.42 -6.65 5.41
CA LEU A 394 -5.19 -7.54 4.54
C LEU A 394 -4.70 -9.00 4.58
N VAL A 395 -3.55 -9.27 5.19
CA VAL A 395 -3.06 -10.64 5.47
C VAL A 395 -3.49 -11.04 6.89
N PRO A 396 -4.43 -11.99 7.05
CA PRO A 396 -4.82 -12.45 8.38
C PRO A 396 -3.64 -13.16 9.07
N ALA A 397 -3.48 -12.96 10.37
CA ALA A 397 -2.29 -13.35 11.17
C ALA A 397 -1.90 -14.85 11.19
N LYS A 398 -2.62 -15.72 10.47
CA LYS A 398 -2.29 -17.14 10.24
C LYS A 398 -1.56 -17.40 8.91
N PHE A 399 -1.51 -16.39 8.02
CA PHE A 399 -0.87 -16.47 6.71
C PHE A 399 0.48 -15.74 6.67
N THR A 400 1.35 -16.21 5.77
CA THR A 400 2.42 -15.43 5.18
C THR A 400 2.25 -15.47 3.66
N LEU A 401 2.25 -14.32 2.98
CA LEU A 401 2.24 -14.24 1.52
C LEU A 401 3.66 -14.04 1.00
N TYR A 402 3.96 -14.62 -0.16
CA TYR A 402 5.23 -14.45 -0.87
C TYR A 402 4.99 -14.19 -2.35
N PHE A 403 5.18 -12.95 -2.79
CA PHE A 403 5.04 -12.54 -4.19
C PHE A 403 6.37 -12.66 -4.92
N VAL A 404 6.39 -13.36 -6.06
CA VAL A 404 7.54 -13.55 -6.95
C VAL A 404 7.16 -13.03 -8.34
N PRO A 405 7.28 -11.73 -8.65
CA PRO A 405 6.66 -11.17 -9.85
C PRO A 405 7.25 -11.68 -11.18
N ALA A 406 8.54 -12.01 -11.20
CA ALA A 406 9.21 -12.57 -12.36
C ALA A 406 10.14 -13.71 -11.93
N MET A 407 9.73 -14.96 -12.20
CA MET A 407 10.64 -16.10 -12.08
C MET A 407 11.65 -16.15 -13.24
N ASN A 408 11.28 -15.66 -14.43
CA ASN A 408 12.12 -15.58 -15.62
C ASN A 408 12.44 -14.13 -16.02
N PRO A 409 13.23 -13.38 -15.21
CA PRO A 409 13.54 -11.97 -15.51
C PRO A 409 14.40 -11.81 -16.77
N ASP A 410 15.04 -12.87 -17.26
CA ASP A 410 15.79 -12.88 -18.52
C ASP A 410 14.86 -12.96 -19.73
N GLY A 411 13.94 -13.92 -19.72
CA GLY A 411 12.90 -14.05 -20.73
C GLY A 411 11.99 -12.82 -20.77
N LEU A 412 11.65 -12.24 -19.61
CA LEU A 412 10.83 -11.03 -19.52
C LEU A 412 11.46 -9.83 -20.25
N VAL A 413 12.77 -9.63 -20.06
CA VAL A 413 13.52 -8.56 -20.76
C VAL A 413 13.75 -8.88 -22.24
N ALA A 414 13.75 -10.16 -22.63
CA ALA A 414 13.84 -10.59 -24.02
C ALA A 414 12.49 -10.70 -24.75
N SER A 415 11.37 -10.64 -24.01
CA SER A 415 10.02 -11.02 -24.46
C SER A 415 9.98 -12.43 -25.06
N THR A 416 10.50 -13.42 -24.33
CA THR A 416 10.55 -14.84 -24.74
C THR A 416 10.16 -15.80 -23.61
N ARG A 417 9.38 -16.83 -23.92
CA ARG A 417 8.98 -17.91 -23.00
C ARG A 417 10.12 -18.49 -22.20
N SER A 418 11.20 -18.87 -22.89
CA SER A 418 12.39 -19.47 -22.30
C SER A 418 13.29 -18.46 -21.59
N ASN A 419 14.19 -18.93 -20.72
CA ASN A 419 15.28 -18.11 -20.15
C ASN A 419 16.40 -17.86 -21.18
N ALA A 420 17.49 -17.20 -20.77
CA ALA A 420 18.61 -16.88 -21.67
C ALA A 420 19.39 -18.12 -22.19
N ASN A 421 19.25 -19.30 -21.58
CA ASN A 421 19.77 -20.57 -22.11
C ASN A 421 18.82 -21.22 -23.14
N GLN A 422 17.69 -20.58 -23.47
CA GLN A 422 16.59 -21.09 -24.29
C GLN A 422 15.78 -22.23 -23.63
N VAL A 423 15.99 -22.47 -22.34
CA VAL A 423 15.27 -23.46 -21.54
C VAL A 423 13.93 -22.92 -21.07
N ASP A 424 12.87 -23.74 -21.16
CA ASP A 424 11.55 -23.45 -20.64
C ASP A 424 11.53 -23.75 -19.14
N LEU A 425 11.36 -22.72 -18.30
CA LEU A 425 11.44 -22.90 -16.85
C LEU A 425 10.30 -23.78 -16.31
N ASN A 426 9.15 -23.85 -16.99
CA ASN A 426 8.08 -24.79 -16.64
C ASN A 426 8.25 -26.18 -17.30
N ARG A 427 9.43 -26.50 -17.85
CA ARG A 427 9.81 -27.85 -18.31
C ARG A 427 11.14 -28.34 -17.71
N ASN A 428 11.75 -27.56 -16.81
CA ASN A 428 13.06 -27.87 -16.23
C ASN A 428 13.00 -28.42 -14.79
N TRP A 429 11.82 -28.56 -14.18
CA TRP A 429 11.73 -29.01 -12.79
C TRP A 429 12.15 -30.47 -12.60
N ALA A 430 12.61 -30.81 -11.40
CA ALA A 430 13.19 -32.11 -11.07
C ALA A 430 12.12 -33.16 -10.72
N THR A 431 11.29 -33.48 -11.70
CA THR A 431 10.24 -34.52 -11.67
C THR A 431 10.79 -35.87 -12.13
N ASP A 432 10.04 -36.95 -11.92
CA ASP A 432 10.38 -38.28 -12.45
C ASP A 432 9.97 -38.46 -13.93
N ASP A 433 9.14 -37.56 -14.46
CA ASP A 433 8.72 -37.53 -15.87
C ASP A 433 9.62 -36.68 -16.80
N TRP A 434 10.58 -35.92 -16.25
CA TRP A 434 11.36 -34.89 -16.94
C TRP A 434 12.03 -35.37 -18.24
N GLN A 435 12.01 -34.52 -19.27
CA GLN A 435 12.65 -34.78 -20.57
C GLN A 435 13.40 -33.54 -21.09
N ALA A 436 14.62 -33.73 -21.59
CA ALA A 436 15.41 -32.66 -22.21
C ALA A 436 14.72 -32.06 -23.46
N ASP A 437 14.08 -32.90 -24.26
CA ASP A 437 13.30 -32.51 -25.44
C ASP A 437 11.82 -32.43 -25.04
N ALA A 438 11.44 -31.40 -24.29
CA ALA A 438 10.11 -31.30 -23.70
C ALA A 438 9.00 -30.93 -24.70
N ALA A 439 7.76 -31.30 -24.36
CA ALA A 439 6.57 -31.01 -25.16
C ALA A 439 5.98 -29.62 -24.87
N ARG A 440 5.46 -28.99 -25.94
CA ARG A 440 4.56 -27.83 -25.92
C ARG A 440 3.34 -28.12 -26.81
N THR A 441 2.31 -27.28 -26.74
CA THR A 441 1.15 -27.32 -27.66
C THR A 441 1.53 -27.17 -29.14
N SER A 442 2.72 -26.63 -29.43
CA SER A 442 3.31 -26.54 -30.77
C SER A 442 4.18 -27.75 -31.18
N GLY A 443 4.26 -28.78 -30.33
CA GLY A 443 5.05 -30.00 -30.55
C GLY A 443 6.24 -30.13 -29.59
N ILE A 444 7.11 -31.11 -29.86
CA ILE A 444 8.35 -31.36 -29.09
C ILE A 444 9.40 -30.31 -29.48
N ILE A 445 9.98 -29.64 -28.48
CA ILE A 445 11.00 -28.60 -28.68
C ILE A 445 12.36 -29.11 -28.14
N PRO A 446 13.35 -29.42 -29.00
CA PRO A 446 14.62 -29.98 -28.57
C PRO A 446 15.38 -29.10 -27.56
N GLY A 447 15.93 -29.71 -26.52
CA GLY A 447 16.67 -29.06 -25.43
C GLY A 447 15.86 -28.13 -24.52
N SER A 448 14.54 -27.97 -24.74
CA SER A 448 13.71 -27.03 -23.99
C SER A 448 13.49 -27.38 -22.53
N GLY A 449 13.67 -28.64 -22.12
CA GLY A 449 13.68 -29.06 -20.72
C GLY A 449 15.02 -28.83 -20.01
N GLY A 450 16.05 -28.36 -20.72
CA GLY A 450 17.38 -28.07 -20.18
C GLY A 450 18.37 -29.23 -20.29
N THR A 451 19.54 -29.07 -19.66
CA THR A 451 20.63 -30.06 -19.74
C THR A 451 20.51 -31.20 -18.73
N ALA A 452 19.73 -30.97 -17.67
CA ALA A 452 19.40 -31.91 -16.61
C ALA A 452 18.13 -31.41 -15.88
N PRO A 453 17.40 -32.28 -15.15
CA PRO A 453 16.36 -31.82 -14.22
C PRO A 453 16.97 -30.83 -13.20
N GLY A 454 16.38 -29.65 -13.09
CA GLY A 454 16.85 -28.54 -12.26
C GLY A 454 18.15 -27.90 -12.76
N SER A 455 18.48 -27.95 -14.06
CA SER A 455 19.71 -27.34 -14.57
C SER A 455 19.75 -25.82 -14.45
N GLU A 456 18.61 -25.14 -14.53
CA GLU A 456 18.58 -23.68 -14.64
C GLU A 456 18.68 -22.97 -13.28
N PRO A 457 19.44 -21.86 -13.18
CA PRO A 457 19.65 -21.17 -11.91
C PRO A 457 18.35 -20.58 -11.36
N GLU A 458 17.39 -20.21 -12.22
CA GLU A 458 16.07 -19.73 -11.82
C GLU A 458 15.27 -20.82 -11.07
N VAL A 459 15.22 -22.04 -11.63
CA VAL A 459 14.55 -23.20 -11.02
C VAL A 459 15.25 -23.61 -9.71
N GLN A 460 16.58 -23.59 -9.69
CA GLN A 460 17.34 -23.88 -8.47
C GLN A 460 17.13 -22.84 -7.36
N ALA A 461 16.97 -21.56 -7.70
CA ALA A 461 16.70 -20.50 -6.73
C ALA A 461 15.31 -20.68 -6.10
N VAL A 462 14.26 -20.77 -6.92
CA VAL A 462 12.88 -20.95 -6.43
C VAL A 462 12.72 -22.29 -5.70
N GLY A 463 13.26 -23.39 -6.23
CA GLY A 463 13.16 -24.71 -5.61
C GLY A 463 13.83 -24.81 -4.24
N ARG A 464 15.05 -24.26 -4.08
CA ARG A 464 15.71 -24.21 -2.76
C ARG A 464 14.97 -23.29 -1.80
N TRP A 465 14.57 -22.10 -2.23
CA TRP A 465 13.83 -21.17 -1.39
C TRP A 465 12.49 -21.77 -0.90
N LEU A 466 11.74 -22.46 -1.76
CA LEU A 466 10.51 -23.16 -1.37
C LEU A 466 10.77 -24.25 -0.31
N LEU A 467 11.80 -25.10 -0.48
CA LEU A 467 12.06 -26.23 0.42
C LEU A 467 12.80 -25.85 1.71
N ASP A 468 13.78 -24.95 1.63
CA ASP A 468 14.71 -24.62 2.71
C ASP A 468 14.25 -23.40 3.54
N VAL A 469 13.37 -22.54 2.99
CA VAL A 469 12.93 -21.29 3.63
C VAL A 469 11.41 -21.24 3.82
N VAL A 470 10.61 -21.46 2.78
CA VAL A 470 9.13 -21.33 2.89
C VAL A 470 8.54 -22.51 3.67
N LYS A 471 8.75 -23.74 3.19
CA LYS A 471 8.14 -24.95 3.74
C LYS A 471 8.44 -25.25 5.22
N PRO A 472 9.61 -24.88 5.79
CA PRO A 472 9.84 -25.02 7.24
C PRO A 472 9.12 -23.99 8.12
N THR A 473 8.49 -22.96 7.53
CA THR A 473 7.87 -21.83 8.26
C THR A 473 6.33 -21.88 8.31
N ALA A 474 5.69 -22.82 7.62
CA ALA A 474 4.23 -22.97 7.64
C ALA A 474 3.80 -24.44 7.64
N GLN A 475 2.60 -24.72 8.17
CA GLN A 475 2.00 -26.06 8.19
C GLN A 475 1.53 -26.50 6.80
N GLU A 476 1.01 -25.56 6.00
CA GLU A 476 0.63 -25.73 4.60
C GLU A 476 1.39 -24.72 3.73
N VAL A 477 1.74 -25.12 2.50
CA VAL A 477 2.27 -24.21 1.47
C VAL A 477 1.36 -24.30 0.26
N TRP A 478 0.72 -23.19 -0.09
CA TRP A 478 -0.11 -23.05 -1.28
C TRP A 478 0.66 -22.25 -2.34
N LEU A 479 0.52 -22.58 -3.62
CA LEU A 479 1.22 -21.90 -4.71
C LEU A 479 0.29 -21.61 -5.89
N LEU A 480 0.24 -20.36 -6.33
CA LEU A 480 -0.41 -19.92 -7.56
C LEU A 480 0.67 -19.58 -8.60
N SER A 481 0.73 -20.33 -9.70
CA SER A 481 1.60 -20.03 -10.85
C SER A 481 0.77 -19.36 -11.94
N TYR A 482 0.98 -18.07 -12.19
CA TYR A 482 0.23 -17.33 -13.21
C TYR A 482 0.82 -17.52 -14.61
N HIS A 483 -0.07 -17.82 -15.56
CA HIS A 483 0.22 -18.10 -16.96
C HIS A 483 -0.74 -17.34 -17.89
N SER A 484 -0.38 -17.26 -19.18
CA SER A 484 -1.23 -16.69 -20.23
C SER A 484 -0.99 -17.38 -21.58
N ALA A 485 -1.97 -17.55 -22.47
CA ALA A 485 -3.35 -17.03 -22.45
C ALA A 485 -4.36 -18.09 -22.96
N TYR A 486 -4.42 -19.26 -22.32
CA TYR A 486 -5.30 -20.35 -22.77
C TYR A 486 -5.85 -21.20 -21.62
N PRO A 487 -7.18 -21.41 -21.51
CA PRO A 487 -8.22 -21.16 -22.52
C PRO A 487 -8.78 -19.71 -22.50
N PRO A 488 -9.55 -19.29 -23.53
CA PRO A 488 -10.08 -17.92 -23.68
C PRO A 488 -11.02 -17.41 -22.57
N ASP A 489 -11.46 -18.28 -21.66
CA ASP A 489 -12.28 -17.91 -20.50
C ASP A 489 -11.52 -18.00 -19.17
N GLY A 490 -10.22 -18.32 -19.21
CA GLY A 490 -9.37 -18.59 -18.06
C GLY A 490 -9.44 -20.05 -17.62
N GLY A 491 -8.35 -20.58 -17.08
CA GLY A 491 -8.23 -21.98 -16.66
C GLY A 491 -7.47 -22.13 -15.35
N VAL A 492 -7.78 -23.18 -14.60
CA VAL A 492 -7.05 -23.56 -13.38
C VAL A 492 -6.75 -25.06 -13.43
N GLN A 493 -5.46 -25.41 -13.35
CA GLN A 493 -5.01 -26.79 -13.27
C GLN A 493 -4.35 -27.10 -11.92
N PRO A 494 -4.78 -28.16 -11.20
CA PRO A 494 -4.08 -28.65 -10.02
C PRO A 494 -2.76 -29.34 -10.38
N GLY A 495 -1.78 -29.23 -9.48
CA GLY A 495 -0.62 -30.11 -9.44
C GLY A 495 -0.99 -31.59 -9.30
N TYR A 496 -0.03 -32.44 -9.67
CA TYR A 496 -0.22 -33.87 -9.79
C TYR A 496 1.08 -34.62 -9.52
N SER A 497 0.98 -35.84 -8.98
CA SER A 497 2.10 -36.78 -8.83
C SER A 497 2.03 -37.94 -9.83
N VAL A 498 0.95 -38.02 -10.61
CA VAL A 498 0.79 -38.90 -11.77
C VAL A 498 0.09 -38.09 -12.87
N TYR A 499 0.70 -37.97 -14.05
CA TYR A 499 0.17 -37.12 -15.13
C TYR A 499 -1.31 -37.43 -15.42
N GLY A 500 -2.15 -36.39 -15.47
CA GLY A 500 -3.60 -36.52 -15.67
C GLY A 500 -4.41 -36.90 -14.42
N THR A 501 -3.77 -37.06 -13.25
CA THR A 501 -4.42 -37.39 -11.98
C THR A 501 -4.10 -36.32 -10.93
N PRO A 502 -5.02 -35.36 -10.67
CA PRO A 502 -4.83 -34.32 -9.66
C PRO A 502 -4.42 -34.85 -8.29
N GLY A 503 -3.41 -34.20 -7.69
CA GLY A 503 -3.05 -34.41 -6.28
C GLY A 503 -4.17 -33.90 -5.38
N SER A 504 -4.55 -34.68 -4.36
CA SER A 504 -5.78 -34.42 -3.56
C SER A 504 -5.85 -33.03 -2.92
N GLN A 505 -4.71 -32.47 -2.52
CA GLN A 505 -4.58 -31.16 -1.91
C GLN A 505 -4.60 -30.03 -2.96
N ALA A 506 -3.87 -30.23 -4.06
CA ALA A 506 -3.87 -29.32 -5.20
C ALA A 506 -5.27 -29.23 -5.84
N ASP A 507 -6.02 -30.34 -5.88
CA ASP A 507 -7.41 -30.39 -6.35
C ASP A 507 -8.36 -29.52 -5.50
N GLN A 508 -8.24 -29.56 -4.18
CA GLN A 508 -9.00 -28.69 -3.27
C GLN A 508 -8.68 -27.21 -3.52
N LEU A 509 -7.40 -26.85 -3.66
CA LEU A 509 -7.00 -25.48 -3.98
C LEU A 509 -7.49 -25.04 -5.37
N ALA A 510 -7.36 -25.88 -6.39
CA ALA A 510 -7.82 -25.59 -7.75
C ALA A 510 -9.33 -25.34 -7.80
N ARG A 511 -10.13 -26.16 -7.11
CA ARG A 511 -11.58 -25.95 -6.97
C ARG A 511 -11.89 -24.61 -6.31
N ARG A 512 -11.19 -24.26 -5.23
CA ARG A 512 -11.40 -22.97 -4.55
C ARG A 512 -11.01 -21.77 -5.44
N VAL A 513 -9.91 -21.85 -6.18
CA VAL A 513 -9.52 -20.79 -7.13
C VAL A 513 -10.54 -20.68 -8.27
N VAL A 514 -11.09 -21.80 -8.75
CA VAL A 514 -12.19 -21.83 -9.74
C VAL A 514 -13.46 -21.15 -9.22
N ASP A 515 -13.91 -21.49 -8.01
CA ASP A 515 -15.11 -20.88 -7.41
C ASP A 515 -14.98 -19.36 -7.21
N LEU A 516 -13.76 -18.85 -6.97
CA LEU A 516 -13.49 -17.42 -6.78
C LEU A 516 -13.24 -16.65 -8.09
N SER A 517 -12.60 -17.27 -9.08
CA SER A 517 -12.26 -16.65 -10.38
C SER A 517 -13.38 -16.76 -11.41
N GLY A 518 -14.18 -17.83 -11.37
CA GLY A 518 -15.11 -18.22 -12.42
C GLY A 518 -14.47 -18.91 -13.62
N TYR A 519 -13.19 -19.30 -13.53
CA TYR A 519 -12.43 -19.93 -14.63
C TYR A 519 -12.78 -21.42 -14.81
N ALA A 520 -12.35 -22.02 -15.92
CA ALA A 520 -12.54 -23.45 -16.16
C ALA A 520 -11.62 -24.30 -15.26
N TYR A 521 -12.20 -25.25 -14.50
CA TYR A 521 -11.44 -26.32 -13.86
C TYR A 521 -10.90 -27.29 -14.93
N LEU A 522 -9.59 -27.51 -14.95
CA LEU A 522 -8.89 -28.37 -15.91
C LEU A 522 -8.05 -29.41 -15.15
N PRO A 523 -8.46 -30.70 -15.06
CA PRO A 523 -7.68 -31.72 -14.34
C PRO A 523 -6.36 -32.08 -15.03
N THR A 524 -6.18 -31.66 -16.29
CA THR A 524 -4.97 -31.74 -17.10
C THR A 524 -5.15 -30.89 -18.35
N TRP A 525 -4.05 -30.34 -18.88
CA TRP A 525 -4.03 -29.62 -20.14
C TRP A 525 -4.45 -30.55 -21.30
N PRO A 526 -5.34 -30.12 -22.21
CA PRO A 526 -5.75 -30.91 -23.37
C PRO A 526 -4.61 -30.94 -24.41
N SER A 527 -3.85 -32.04 -24.43
CA SER A 527 -2.66 -32.21 -25.26
C SER A 527 -2.54 -33.63 -25.82
N GLU A 528 -1.93 -33.79 -27.00
CA GLU A 528 -1.56 -35.09 -27.57
C GLU A 528 -0.27 -35.67 -26.96
N HIS A 529 0.45 -34.88 -26.14
CA HIS A 529 1.69 -35.25 -25.48
C HIS A 529 1.65 -34.86 -24.00
N PRO A 530 2.19 -35.68 -23.08
CA PRO A 530 2.34 -35.28 -21.69
C PRO A 530 3.31 -34.09 -21.60
N PHE A 531 2.95 -33.09 -20.82
CA PHE A 531 3.89 -32.09 -20.36
C PHE A 531 4.70 -32.63 -19.19
N THR A 532 5.97 -32.25 -19.12
CA THR A 532 6.96 -32.89 -18.23
C THR A 532 7.90 -31.84 -17.66
N GLY A 533 8.43 -32.09 -16.46
CA GLY A 533 9.26 -31.11 -15.74
C GLY A 533 8.50 -29.85 -15.31
N GLU A 534 7.19 -29.96 -15.05
CA GLU A 534 6.33 -28.84 -14.66
C GLU A 534 6.48 -28.47 -13.17
N LEU A 535 6.37 -27.18 -12.85
CA LEU A 535 6.40 -26.63 -11.47
C LEU A 535 5.34 -27.31 -10.60
N ILE A 536 4.09 -27.35 -11.07
CA ILE A 536 2.97 -27.91 -10.31
C ILE A 536 3.08 -29.42 -10.07
N HIS A 537 3.78 -30.15 -10.95
CA HIS A 537 4.09 -31.57 -10.75
C HIS A 537 5.18 -31.75 -9.67
N TRP A 538 6.25 -30.97 -9.76
CA TRP A 538 7.31 -30.96 -8.74
C TRP A 538 6.79 -30.52 -7.36
N CYS A 539 5.85 -29.59 -7.31
CA CYS A 539 5.19 -29.17 -6.07
C CYS A 539 4.39 -30.30 -5.41
N ASP A 540 3.58 -31.07 -6.15
CA ASP A 540 2.80 -32.19 -5.57
C ASP A 540 3.74 -33.29 -5.05
N LEU A 541 4.80 -33.62 -5.81
CA LEU A 541 5.89 -34.52 -5.37
C LEU A 541 6.59 -34.01 -4.09
N ASN A 542 6.53 -32.72 -3.80
CA ASN A 542 7.11 -32.08 -2.63
C ASN A 542 6.08 -31.64 -1.57
N ASN A 543 4.81 -32.08 -1.64
CA ASN A 543 3.74 -31.66 -0.70
C ASN A 543 3.63 -30.12 -0.61
N VAL A 544 3.55 -29.46 -1.77
CA VAL A 544 3.21 -28.04 -1.94
C VAL A 544 1.93 -28.01 -2.79
N TRP A 545 0.88 -27.36 -2.30
CA TRP A 545 -0.43 -27.36 -2.91
C TRP A 545 -0.42 -26.33 -4.04
N ALA A 546 -0.01 -26.75 -5.24
CA ALA A 546 0.22 -25.84 -6.36
C ALA A 546 -0.88 -25.93 -7.42
N VAL A 547 -1.18 -24.79 -8.04
CA VAL A 547 -2.07 -24.68 -9.20
C VAL A 547 -1.46 -23.75 -10.25
N ASP A 548 -1.63 -24.12 -11.52
CA ASP A 548 -1.44 -23.20 -12.64
C ASP A 548 -2.74 -22.41 -12.86
N VAL A 549 -2.62 -21.10 -13.05
CA VAL A 549 -3.74 -20.17 -13.27
C VAL A 549 -3.51 -19.46 -14.60
N GLU A 550 -4.09 -20.01 -15.67
CA GLU A 550 -4.10 -19.43 -17.00
C GLU A 550 -5.12 -18.30 -17.09
N LEU A 551 -4.66 -17.09 -17.43
CA LEU A 551 -5.50 -15.93 -17.67
C LEU A 551 -6.14 -16.02 -19.07
N PRO A 552 -7.34 -15.45 -19.29
CA PRO A 552 -8.08 -15.57 -20.56
C PRO A 552 -7.42 -14.88 -21.78
N ASN A 553 -6.41 -14.04 -21.57
CA ASN A 553 -5.76 -13.19 -22.57
C ASN A 553 -4.38 -12.72 -22.08
N ASP A 554 -3.71 -11.94 -22.92
CA ASP A 554 -2.46 -11.20 -22.68
C ASP A 554 -2.68 -9.70 -22.37
N ASP A 555 -3.93 -9.28 -22.09
CA ASP A 555 -4.28 -7.88 -21.79
C ASP A 555 -3.61 -7.39 -20.48
N PRO A 556 -3.24 -6.09 -20.38
CA PRO A 556 -2.85 -5.46 -19.11
C PRO A 556 -3.90 -5.65 -18.01
N PRO A 557 -3.49 -5.95 -16.76
CA PRO A 557 -4.39 -6.45 -15.73
C PRO A 557 -5.40 -5.41 -15.20
N ASP A 558 -5.15 -4.13 -15.45
CA ASP A 558 -5.99 -2.98 -15.11
C ASP A 558 -7.06 -2.66 -16.18
N ILE A 559 -7.00 -3.31 -17.36
CA ILE A 559 -8.00 -3.16 -18.42
C ILE A 559 -9.15 -4.17 -18.22
N ILE A 560 -10.37 -3.79 -18.59
CA ILE A 560 -11.53 -4.70 -18.67
C ILE A 560 -11.47 -5.41 -20.03
N PRO A 561 -11.30 -6.74 -20.10
CA PRO A 561 -11.24 -7.45 -21.37
C PRO A 561 -12.53 -7.38 -22.18
N ASN A 562 -12.41 -7.48 -23.51
CA ASN A 562 -13.56 -7.49 -24.42
C ASN A 562 -14.55 -8.62 -24.07
N GLY A 563 -15.75 -8.25 -23.63
CA GLY A 563 -16.82 -9.20 -23.26
C GLY A 563 -16.80 -9.68 -21.80
N LYS A 564 -15.88 -9.18 -20.97
CA LYS A 564 -15.89 -9.39 -19.50
C LYS A 564 -16.45 -8.14 -18.80
N SER A 565 -16.81 -8.27 -17.52
CA SER A 565 -17.45 -7.21 -16.71
C SER A 565 -16.52 -6.54 -15.69
N GLU A 566 -15.31 -7.07 -15.52
CA GLU A 566 -14.30 -6.63 -14.55
C GLU A 566 -12.89 -6.78 -15.14
N THR A 567 -11.89 -6.19 -14.49
CA THR A 567 -10.47 -6.31 -14.87
C THR A 567 -9.88 -7.61 -14.35
N LEU A 568 -8.77 -8.09 -14.95
CA LEU A 568 -8.06 -9.27 -14.41
C LEU A 568 -7.59 -9.03 -12.97
N LEU A 569 -7.15 -7.81 -12.66
CA LEU A 569 -6.78 -7.42 -11.31
C LEU A 569 -7.96 -7.58 -10.35
N ALA A 570 -9.15 -7.08 -10.68
CA ALA A 570 -10.34 -7.21 -9.84
C ALA A 570 -10.74 -8.69 -9.61
N THR A 571 -10.67 -9.53 -10.64
CA THR A 571 -10.88 -10.98 -10.51
C THR A 571 -9.90 -11.60 -9.50
N HIS A 572 -8.59 -11.32 -9.63
CA HIS A 572 -7.58 -11.97 -8.78
C HIS A 572 -7.39 -11.31 -7.41
N GLN A 573 -7.82 -10.07 -7.23
CA GLN A 573 -8.03 -9.47 -5.91
C GLN A 573 -9.10 -10.24 -5.12
N ARG A 574 -10.21 -10.62 -5.77
CA ARG A 574 -11.24 -11.51 -5.19
C ARG A 574 -10.73 -12.93 -4.94
N VAL A 575 -9.85 -13.47 -5.80
CA VAL A 575 -9.19 -14.77 -5.56
C VAL A 575 -8.33 -14.72 -4.29
N LEU A 576 -7.44 -13.74 -4.15
CA LEU A 576 -6.59 -13.67 -2.95
C LEU A 576 -7.42 -13.41 -1.68
N SER A 577 -8.32 -12.42 -1.66
CA SER A 577 -9.13 -12.16 -0.46
C SER A 577 -10.04 -13.33 -0.09
N GLY A 578 -10.62 -14.00 -1.09
CA GLY A 578 -11.43 -15.21 -0.89
C GLY A 578 -10.63 -16.43 -0.43
N LEU A 579 -9.33 -16.54 -0.74
CA LEU A 579 -8.45 -17.58 -0.18
C LEU A 579 -8.11 -17.29 1.29
N LEU A 580 -7.93 -16.01 1.65
CA LEU A 580 -7.56 -15.59 2.99
C LEU A 580 -8.74 -15.71 3.98
N ALA A 581 -9.97 -15.44 3.55
CA ALA A 581 -11.16 -15.39 4.41
C ALA A 581 -11.62 -16.74 5.02
N ASP A 582 -11.87 -17.80 4.22
CA ASP A 582 -12.59 -19.01 4.68
C ASP A 582 -11.90 -19.79 5.83
N SER A 583 -10.60 -19.55 6.00
CA SER A 583 -9.77 -20.08 7.08
C SER A 583 -10.11 -19.52 8.48
N GLU A 584 -11.03 -18.56 8.62
CA GLU A 584 -11.55 -18.13 9.94
C GLU A 584 -12.42 -19.20 10.61
N SER A 585 -12.91 -20.19 9.86
CA SER A 585 -13.72 -21.29 10.37
C SER A 585 -12.99 -22.24 11.34
N GLY A 586 -11.67 -22.08 11.52
CA GLY A 586 -10.84 -22.89 12.43
C GLY A 586 -10.70 -24.35 11.99
N LYS A 587 -11.03 -24.66 10.73
CA LYS A 587 -10.89 -25.98 10.12
C LYS A 587 -9.89 -25.90 8.96
N PRO A 588 -9.07 -26.94 8.74
CA PRO A 588 -8.37 -27.10 7.46
C PRO A 588 -9.38 -27.28 6.32
N LEU A 589 -8.90 -27.09 5.08
CA LEU A 589 -9.63 -27.55 3.90
C LEU A 589 -9.68 -29.10 3.94
N HIS A 590 -10.89 -29.65 3.91
CA HIS A 590 -11.21 -31.08 4.14
C HIS A 590 -12.37 -31.52 3.24
#